data_AF-A0A259MUQ5-F1
#
_entry.id   AF-A0A259MUQ5-F1
#
_cell.length_a   1.000
_cell.length_b   1.000
_cell.length_c   1.000
_cell.angle_alpha   90.00
_cell.angle_beta   90.00
_cell.angle_gamma   90.00
#
_symmetry.space_group_name_H-M   'P 1'
#
loop_
_entity.id
_entity.type
_entity.pdbx_description
1 polymer ?
#
loop_
_entity_poly.entity_id
_entity_poly.type
_entity_poly.pdbx_seq_one_letter_code
_entity_poly.pdbx_strand_id
1 'polypeptide(L)'
;MAILVLAVLCIAPAPGTGELRAATIVSLAASAPAALFSRTVAVESPRLRLTGMIEPGDAERLRDLLDKLKELVPPRPGMPLASIELSSLGGDLSEGVRIGELLRSYRVVAVVRKQDLCLSACALALLGGNTVRTGAAYPFDCNVEVGGKVAFHNFFLDRSHLRRLTSDDPIASRLQGFADGRSGAAMLIKYAADMGLPPAFAANLMARPVEEFQYVETIGEFLALNLCPIGLERPRLPLSHQAANVCNNSLAHPVPLSAIIVGQIEPPRVGRYMLERVQDGLNAARARGKLADQLATWSVMRSRDEIEKLYDDLRAAGVALPEIVGPTFEVAVNEAGRIRAACYVSLSPADPDRYEVVLQGPRGFAEAVRKPPANARRLFLYDHQAVANRRPSSDGRERVAVDVEDRQTPRLGSRQLPERDALRP
;
A
#
# COMPACT_ATOMS: atom_id res chain seq x y z
N MET A 1 7.66 -38.10 -28.19
CA MET A 1 7.00 -36.84 -27.77
C MET A 1 8.00 -35.71 -27.91
N ALA A 2 7.83 -34.85 -28.91
CA ALA A 2 8.75 -33.76 -29.21
C ALA A 2 8.52 -32.59 -28.26
N ILE A 3 9.58 -32.14 -27.58
CA ILE A 3 9.58 -30.90 -26.80
C ILE A 3 9.90 -29.77 -27.78
N LEU A 4 8.89 -28.95 -28.09
CA LEU A 4 9.04 -27.74 -28.90
C LEU A 4 9.64 -26.64 -28.02
N VAL A 5 10.94 -26.40 -28.15
CA VAL A 5 11.61 -25.24 -27.54
C VAL A 5 11.31 -24.02 -28.41
N LEU A 6 10.34 -23.21 -28.01
CA LEU A 6 10.06 -21.93 -28.64
C LEU A 6 11.13 -20.92 -28.16
N ALA A 7 12.19 -20.73 -28.95
CA ALA A 7 13.13 -19.66 -28.74
C ALA A 7 12.46 -18.32 -29.10
N VAL A 8 12.03 -17.57 -28.08
CA VAL A 8 11.62 -16.17 -28.27
C VAL A 8 12.90 -15.35 -28.41
N LEU A 9 13.09 -14.78 -29.61
CA LEU A 9 14.19 -13.88 -29.91
C LEU A 9 13.96 -12.57 -29.13
N CYS A 10 14.64 -12.41 -27.99
CA CYS A 10 14.69 -11.14 -27.27
C CYS A 10 15.51 -10.14 -28.08
N ILE A 11 14.84 -9.34 -28.92
CA ILE A 11 15.45 -8.13 -29.48
C ILE A 11 15.37 -7.07 -28.39
N ALA A 12 16.50 -6.77 -27.76
CA ALA A 12 16.62 -5.58 -26.92
C ALA A 12 16.46 -4.34 -27.81
N PRO A 13 15.53 -3.41 -27.53
CA PRO A 13 15.52 -2.14 -28.23
C PRO A 13 16.74 -1.31 -27.82
N ALA A 14 17.48 -0.82 -28.82
CA ALA A 14 18.54 0.16 -28.62
C ALA A 14 17.97 1.44 -27.98
N PRO A 15 18.72 2.13 -27.09
CA PRO A 15 18.30 3.41 -26.54
C PRO A 15 18.47 4.48 -27.62
N GLY A 16 17.37 4.97 -28.19
CA GLY A 16 17.43 6.04 -29.18
C GLY A 16 16.04 6.53 -29.59
N THR A 17 15.78 7.82 -29.33
CA THR A 17 14.63 8.64 -29.76
C THR A 17 13.25 8.23 -29.22
N GLY A 18 12.71 9.06 -28.32
CA GLY A 18 11.41 8.84 -27.67
C GLY A 18 10.23 9.08 -28.61
N GLU A 19 9.75 8.00 -29.22
CA GLU A 19 8.34 7.87 -29.58
C GLU A 19 7.62 7.19 -28.41
N LEU A 20 6.55 7.81 -27.91
CA LEU A 20 5.67 7.22 -26.91
C LEU A 20 4.97 6.01 -27.55
N ARG A 21 5.32 4.80 -27.14
CA ARG A 21 4.74 3.54 -27.65
C ARG A 21 3.66 2.98 -26.71
N ALA A 22 2.72 2.25 -27.31
CA ALA A 22 1.68 1.46 -26.65
C ALA A 22 2.22 0.54 -25.54
N ALA A 23 1.35 0.13 -24.61
CA ALA A 23 1.79 -0.74 -23.53
C ALA A 23 2.30 -2.09 -24.08
N THR A 24 3.43 -2.52 -23.57
CA THR A 24 4.01 -3.83 -23.86
C THR A 24 3.83 -4.72 -22.63
N ILE A 25 3.19 -5.87 -22.84
CA ILE A 25 3.05 -6.90 -21.80
C ILE A 25 3.95 -8.07 -22.16
N VAL A 26 4.95 -8.35 -21.31
CA VAL A 26 5.92 -9.44 -21.52
C VAL A 26 5.82 -10.44 -20.38
N SER A 27 5.84 -11.74 -20.71
CA SER A 27 6.03 -12.80 -19.73
C SER A 27 7.50 -12.93 -19.38
N LEU A 28 7.85 -12.79 -18.11
CA LEU A 28 9.20 -13.00 -17.60
C LEU A 28 9.37 -14.49 -17.28
N ALA A 29 10.32 -15.16 -17.92
CA ALA A 29 10.73 -16.50 -17.52
C ALA A 29 11.54 -16.43 -16.20
N ALA A 30 11.31 -17.36 -15.28
CA ALA A 30 12.09 -17.46 -14.05
C ALA A 30 13.56 -17.78 -14.39
N SER A 31 14.47 -16.85 -14.09
CA SER A 31 15.91 -17.08 -14.17
C SER A 31 16.39 -17.80 -12.91
N ALA A 32 16.59 -19.11 -12.99
CA ALA A 32 17.24 -19.88 -11.93
C ALA A 32 18.77 -19.92 -12.17
N PRO A 33 19.62 -19.63 -11.17
CA PRO A 33 21.03 -19.99 -11.25
C PRO A 33 21.15 -21.52 -11.21
N ALA A 34 21.92 -22.08 -12.15
CA ALA A 34 22.17 -23.50 -12.23
C ALA A 34 23.00 -23.97 -11.01
N ALA A 35 22.32 -24.46 -9.98
CA ALA A 35 22.93 -25.24 -8.91
C ALA A 35 22.22 -26.60 -8.83
N LEU A 36 22.98 -27.66 -9.11
CA LEU A 36 22.58 -29.06 -9.00
C LEU A 36 22.32 -29.42 -7.53
N PHE A 37 21.08 -29.40 -7.06
CA PHE A 37 20.59 -30.20 -5.92
C PHE A 37 19.06 -30.37 -6.00
N SER A 38 18.56 -31.52 -5.51
CA SER A 38 17.20 -32.06 -5.62
C SER A 38 16.06 -31.04 -5.82
N ARG A 39 15.44 -31.15 -6.99
CA ARG A 39 14.40 -30.26 -7.50
C ARG A 39 13.02 -30.68 -6.97
N THR A 40 12.63 -30.24 -5.77
CA THR A 40 11.23 -29.85 -5.59
C THR A 40 11.07 -28.55 -6.37
N VAL A 41 10.64 -28.63 -7.62
CA VAL A 41 10.31 -27.44 -8.41
C VAL A 41 9.10 -26.80 -7.72
N ALA A 42 9.34 -25.86 -6.82
CA ALA A 42 8.36 -24.83 -6.55
C ALA A 42 8.11 -24.16 -7.89
N VAL A 43 6.98 -24.50 -8.53
CA VAL A 43 6.54 -23.80 -9.73
C VAL A 43 6.23 -22.38 -9.26
N GLU A 44 7.18 -21.48 -9.49
CA GLU A 44 7.01 -20.06 -9.24
C GLU A 44 5.80 -19.58 -10.04
N SER A 45 4.93 -18.79 -9.41
CA SER A 45 3.81 -18.17 -10.11
C SER A 45 4.34 -17.35 -11.30
N PRO A 46 3.70 -17.42 -12.48
CA PRO A 46 4.08 -16.64 -13.64
C PRO A 46 4.23 -15.15 -13.31
N ARG A 47 5.23 -14.50 -13.92
CA ARG A 47 5.47 -13.07 -13.76
C ARG A 47 5.27 -12.37 -15.09
N LEU A 48 4.41 -11.36 -15.10
CA LEU A 48 4.15 -10.48 -16.24
C LEU A 48 4.78 -9.12 -15.95
N ARG A 49 5.07 -8.35 -16.99
CA ARG A 49 5.48 -6.95 -16.85
C ARG A 49 4.71 -6.10 -17.86
N LEU A 50 4.09 -5.03 -17.39
CA LEU A 50 3.38 -4.03 -18.20
C LEU A 50 4.18 -2.73 -18.16
N THR A 51 4.66 -2.31 -19.34
CA THR A 51 5.36 -1.03 -19.53
C THR A 51 4.74 -0.20 -20.63
N GLY A 52 4.97 1.11 -20.68
CA GLY A 52 4.46 1.98 -21.76
C GLY A 52 3.12 2.64 -21.43
N MET A 53 2.54 3.39 -22.38
CA MET A 53 1.26 4.07 -22.19
C MET A 53 0.10 3.07 -22.27
N ILE A 54 -0.87 3.17 -21.36
CA ILE A 54 -2.08 2.34 -21.37
C ILE A 54 -3.03 2.88 -22.44
N GLU A 55 -3.31 2.09 -23.46
CA GLU A 55 -4.09 2.50 -24.63
C GLU A 55 -5.31 1.58 -24.85
N PRO A 56 -6.32 2.05 -25.61
CA PRO A 56 -7.48 1.23 -25.97
C PRO A 56 -7.09 -0.13 -26.55
N GLY A 57 -7.55 -1.20 -25.90
CA GLY A 57 -7.32 -2.59 -26.32
C GLY A 57 -6.28 -3.34 -25.48
N ASP A 58 -5.51 -2.65 -24.63
CA ASP A 58 -4.55 -3.28 -23.74
C ASP A 58 -5.23 -4.18 -22.69
N ALA A 59 -6.43 -3.82 -22.24
CA ALA A 59 -7.21 -4.67 -21.34
C ALA A 59 -7.58 -6.02 -21.98
N GLU A 60 -7.98 -6.02 -23.26
CA GLU A 60 -8.32 -7.26 -23.97
C GLU A 60 -7.07 -8.10 -24.25
N ARG A 61 -5.95 -7.48 -24.62
CA ARG A 61 -4.66 -8.19 -24.75
C ARG A 61 -4.25 -8.86 -23.45
N LEU A 62 -4.43 -8.18 -22.31
CA LEU A 62 -4.14 -8.76 -21.00
C LEU A 62 -5.10 -9.91 -20.68
N ARG A 63 -6.41 -9.78 -20.97
CA ARG A 63 -7.39 -10.86 -20.79
C ARG A 63 -6.98 -12.11 -21.56
N ASP A 64 -6.67 -11.98 -22.85
CA ASP A 64 -6.26 -13.10 -23.70
C ASP A 64 -5.02 -13.82 -23.15
N LEU A 65 -4.07 -13.07 -22.59
CA LEU A 65 -2.90 -13.64 -21.93
C LEU A 65 -3.29 -14.38 -20.65
N LEU A 66 -4.13 -13.79 -19.80
CA LEU A 66 -4.54 -14.38 -18.53
C LEU A 66 -5.42 -15.63 -18.73
N ASP A 67 -6.25 -15.68 -19.76
CA ASP A 67 -7.02 -16.86 -20.14
C ASP A 67 -6.10 -18.03 -20.51
N LYS A 68 -5.09 -17.77 -21.34
CA LYS A 68 -4.06 -18.77 -21.67
C LYS A 68 -3.29 -19.22 -20.43
N LEU A 69 -2.92 -18.29 -19.54
CA LEU A 69 -2.24 -18.65 -18.29
C LEU A 69 -3.11 -19.53 -17.39
N LYS A 70 -4.41 -19.25 -17.30
CA LYS A 70 -5.37 -20.03 -16.50
C LYS A 70 -5.52 -21.46 -17.00
N GLU A 71 -5.42 -21.68 -18.30
CA GLU A 71 -5.41 -23.02 -18.89
C GLU A 71 -4.10 -23.79 -18.59
N LEU A 72 -2.98 -23.07 -18.54
CA LEU A 72 -1.65 -23.66 -18.34
C LEU A 72 -1.29 -23.90 -16.86
N VAL A 73 -1.83 -23.08 -15.96
CA VAL A 73 -1.48 -23.09 -14.53
C VAL A 73 -2.67 -23.63 -13.73
N PRO A 74 -2.56 -24.84 -13.14
CA PRO A 74 -3.65 -25.38 -12.34
C PRO A 74 -3.94 -24.48 -11.13
N PRO A 75 -5.22 -24.20 -10.83
CA PRO A 75 -5.58 -23.33 -9.72
C PRO A 75 -5.13 -23.95 -8.41
N ARG A 76 -4.43 -23.15 -7.59
CA ARG A 76 -4.03 -23.54 -6.23
C ARG A 76 -4.86 -22.74 -5.22
N PRO A 77 -5.53 -23.41 -4.26
CA PRO A 77 -6.20 -22.71 -3.18
C PRO A 77 -5.21 -21.80 -2.48
N GLY A 78 -5.58 -20.55 -2.30
CA GLY A 78 -4.69 -19.61 -1.63
C GLY A 78 -3.38 -19.36 -2.39
N MET A 79 -3.35 -19.32 -3.72
CA MET A 79 -2.26 -18.68 -4.46
C MET A 79 -2.80 -17.79 -5.58
N PRO A 80 -2.09 -16.71 -5.94
CA PRO A 80 -2.42 -15.93 -7.12
C PRO A 80 -2.13 -16.71 -8.41
N LEU A 81 -2.86 -16.39 -9.47
CA LEU A 81 -2.62 -16.96 -10.80
C LEU A 81 -1.24 -16.54 -11.33
N ALA A 82 -0.90 -15.26 -11.13
CA ALA A 82 0.35 -14.64 -11.58
C ALA A 82 0.64 -13.39 -10.74
N SER A 83 1.84 -12.83 -10.90
CA SER A 83 2.15 -11.45 -10.50
C SER A 83 2.40 -10.59 -11.75
N ILE A 84 2.04 -9.31 -11.71
CA ILE A 84 2.33 -8.34 -12.77
C ILE A 84 3.12 -7.15 -12.23
N GLU A 85 4.25 -6.86 -12.87
CA GLU A 85 5.05 -5.67 -12.59
C GLU A 85 4.53 -4.49 -13.42
N LEU A 86 4.19 -3.38 -12.77
CA LEU A 86 3.61 -2.21 -13.41
C LEU A 86 4.61 -1.05 -13.46
N SER A 87 4.90 -0.56 -14.66
CA SER A 87 5.77 0.60 -14.90
C SER A 87 5.25 1.44 -16.07
N SER A 88 4.31 2.34 -15.78
CA SER A 88 3.60 3.16 -16.76
C SER A 88 3.27 4.54 -16.21
N LEU A 89 3.35 5.55 -17.09
CA LEU A 89 2.91 6.92 -16.78
C LEU A 89 1.38 7.07 -16.83
N GLY A 90 0.65 6.01 -17.17
CA GLY A 90 -0.80 6.01 -17.29
C GLY A 90 -1.27 5.96 -18.74
N GLY A 91 -2.40 6.60 -19.02
CA GLY A 91 -3.05 6.56 -20.33
C GLY A 91 -4.57 6.61 -20.19
N ASP A 92 -5.27 5.79 -20.96
CA ASP A 92 -6.72 5.76 -20.98
C ASP A 92 -7.31 5.31 -19.62
N LEU A 93 -8.23 6.12 -19.09
CA LEU A 93 -8.88 5.87 -17.80
C LEU A 93 -9.68 4.57 -17.80
N SER A 94 -10.47 4.34 -18.86
CA SER A 94 -11.35 3.19 -18.94
C SER A 94 -10.56 1.88 -19.06
N GLU A 95 -9.44 1.91 -19.79
CA GLU A 95 -8.52 0.78 -19.88
C GLU A 95 -7.82 0.51 -18.55
N GLY A 96 -7.35 1.54 -17.83
CA GLY A 96 -6.77 1.37 -16.50
C GLY A 96 -7.73 0.70 -15.50
N VAL A 97 -9.01 1.11 -15.52
CA VAL A 97 -10.09 0.49 -14.72
C VAL A 97 -10.30 -0.97 -15.12
N ARG A 98 -10.45 -1.25 -16.43
CA ARG A 98 -10.65 -2.62 -16.95
C ARG A 98 -9.48 -3.54 -16.62
N ILE A 99 -8.24 -3.05 -16.74
CA ILE A 99 -7.05 -3.79 -16.34
C ILE A 99 -7.14 -4.13 -14.84
N GLY A 100 -7.46 -3.17 -13.98
CA GLY A 100 -7.63 -3.42 -12.55
C GLY A 100 -8.69 -4.48 -12.23
N GLU A 101 -9.85 -4.43 -12.90
CA GLU A 101 -10.91 -5.44 -12.77
C GLU A 101 -10.44 -6.85 -13.22
N LEU A 102 -9.65 -6.92 -14.29
CA LEU A 102 -9.03 -8.17 -14.74
C LEU A 102 -8.04 -8.71 -13.71
N LEU A 103 -7.15 -7.87 -13.19
CA LEU A 103 -6.18 -8.30 -12.17
C LEU A 103 -6.87 -8.87 -10.94
N ARG A 104 -7.97 -8.24 -10.51
CA ARG A 104 -8.79 -8.76 -9.42
C ARG A 104 -9.46 -10.10 -9.75
N SER A 105 -10.17 -10.17 -10.89
CA SER A 105 -10.96 -11.35 -11.26
C SER A 105 -10.11 -12.59 -11.54
N TYR A 106 -8.94 -12.42 -12.15
CA TYR A 106 -7.98 -13.50 -12.42
C TYR A 106 -7.05 -13.80 -11.24
N ARG A 107 -7.21 -13.08 -10.14
CA ARG A 107 -6.37 -13.22 -8.95
C ARG A 107 -4.88 -12.96 -9.20
N VAL A 108 -4.56 -11.87 -9.89
CA VAL A 108 -3.20 -11.44 -10.21
C VAL A 108 -2.73 -10.39 -9.21
N VAL A 109 -1.54 -10.57 -8.64
CA VAL A 109 -0.93 -9.59 -7.73
C VAL A 109 -0.18 -8.53 -8.53
N ALA A 110 -0.54 -7.26 -8.36
CA ALA A 110 0.17 -6.14 -8.98
C ALA A 110 1.31 -5.64 -8.10
N VAL A 111 2.48 -5.39 -8.70
CA VAL A 111 3.68 -4.91 -8.02
C VAL A 111 4.28 -3.73 -8.76
N VAL A 112 4.64 -2.67 -8.04
CA VAL A 112 5.48 -1.57 -8.53
C VAL A 112 6.86 -1.74 -7.92
N ARG A 113 7.86 -2.02 -8.75
CA ARG A 113 9.23 -2.22 -8.30
C ARG A 113 9.90 -0.92 -7.93
N LYS A 114 11.02 -1.01 -7.21
CA LYS A 114 11.89 0.13 -6.93
C LYS A 114 12.28 0.80 -8.26
N GLN A 115 12.22 2.13 -8.30
CA GLN A 115 12.47 2.99 -9.48
C GLN A 115 11.40 2.93 -10.59
N ASP A 116 10.46 2.00 -10.56
CA ASP A 116 9.32 2.04 -11.49
C ASP A 116 8.33 3.15 -11.08
N LEU A 117 7.66 3.72 -12.10
CA LEU A 117 6.61 4.71 -11.94
C LEU A 117 5.29 4.08 -12.38
N CYS A 118 4.25 4.20 -11.57
CA CYS A 118 2.90 3.76 -11.90
C CYS A 118 1.94 4.89 -11.58
N LEU A 119 1.67 5.72 -12.58
CA LEU A 119 0.91 6.95 -12.44
C LEU A 119 -0.46 6.82 -13.13
N SER A 120 -1.44 7.61 -12.69
CA SER A 120 -2.74 7.75 -13.37
C SER A 120 -3.46 6.40 -13.57
N ALA A 121 -3.84 6.05 -14.80
CA ALA A 121 -4.48 4.78 -15.16
C ALA A 121 -3.69 3.55 -14.67
N CYS A 122 -2.35 3.61 -14.61
CA CYS A 122 -1.54 2.53 -14.04
C CYS A 122 -1.82 2.35 -12.55
N ALA A 123 -1.90 3.45 -11.81
CA ALA A 123 -2.17 3.42 -10.37
C ALA A 123 -3.58 2.86 -10.10
N LEU A 124 -4.55 3.09 -11.00
CA LEU A 124 -5.86 2.45 -10.93
C LEU A 124 -5.77 0.95 -11.14
N ALA A 125 -5.02 0.47 -12.14
CA ALA A 125 -4.77 -0.94 -12.36
C ALA A 125 -4.15 -1.62 -11.12
N LEU A 126 -3.15 -0.98 -10.49
CA LEU A 126 -2.51 -1.46 -9.26
C LEU A 126 -3.52 -1.75 -8.14
N LEU A 127 -4.54 -0.90 -7.97
CA LEU A 127 -5.56 -1.08 -6.92
C LEU A 127 -6.35 -2.39 -7.10
N GLY A 128 -6.60 -2.82 -8.33
CA GLY A 128 -7.27 -4.07 -8.63
C GLY A 128 -6.44 -5.31 -8.27
N GLY A 129 -5.14 -5.25 -8.55
CA GLY A 129 -4.18 -6.32 -8.22
C GLY A 129 -3.75 -6.39 -6.75
N ASN A 130 -4.38 -5.60 -5.87
CA ASN A 130 -4.10 -5.56 -4.43
C ASN A 130 -4.99 -6.52 -3.61
N THR A 131 -5.98 -7.13 -4.24
CA THR A 131 -7.11 -7.80 -3.56
C THR A 131 -6.92 -9.30 -3.31
N VAL A 132 -5.83 -9.88 -3.83
CA VAL A 132 -5.56 -11.32 -3.74
C VAL A 132 -4.45 -11.53 -2.74
N ARG A 133 -4.84 -11.87 -1.51
CA ARG A 133 -3.90 -12.12 -0.42
C ARG A 133 -4.18 -13.49 0.14
N THR A 134 -3.16 -14.33 0.13
CA THR A 134 -3.32 -15.74 0.44
C THR A 134 -2.34 -16.10 1.53
N GLY A 135 -2.69 -15.67 2.73
CA GLY A 135 -1.83 -15.78 3.91
C GLY A 135 -1.27 -14.41 4.31
N ALA A 136 -1.21 -14.18 5.62
CA ALA A 136 -0.70 -12.94 6.21
C ALA A 136 0.85 -12.95 6.26
N ALA A 137 1.52 -13.24 5.13
CA ALA A 137 2.98 -13.39 5.10
C ALA A 137 3.63 -12.20 4.40
N TYR A 138 4.00 -11.18 5.18
CA TYR A 138 4.90 -10.13 4.69
C TYR A 138 6.27 -10.74 4.30
N PRO A 139 6.92 -10.31 3.19
CA PRO A 139 6.50 -9.29 2.23
C PRO A 139 5.82 -9.85 0.97
N PHE A 140 5.55 -11.15 0.90
CA PHE A 140 5.23 -11.83 -0.36
C PHE A 140 3.91 -11.36 -1.02
N ASP A 141 2.99 -10.83 -0.23
CA ASP A 141 1.68 -10.33 -0.68
C ASP A 141 1.63 -8.78 -0.71
N CYS A 142 2.77 -8.11 -0.86
CA CYS A 142 2.87 -6.65 -0.92
C CYS A 142 3.11 -6.12 -2.33
N ASN A 143 2.81 -4.84 -2.57
CA ASN A 143 2.52 -4.33 -3.92
C ASN A 143 3.43 -3.17 -4.34
N VAL A 144 4.14 -2.51 -3.42
CA VAL A 144 4.95 -1.33 -3.78
C VAL A 144 6.30 -1.41 -3.09
N GLU A 145 7.35 -1.67 -3.84
CA GLU A 145 8.70 -1.58 -3.29
C GLU A 145 9.06 -0.16 -2.92
N VAL A 146 9.65 0.04 -1.74
CA VAL A 146 10.14 1.34 -1.30
C VAL A 146 11.09 1.89 -2.37
N GLY A 147 10.75 3.07 -2.91
CA GLY A 147 11.43 3.70 -4.03
C GLY A 147 10.68 3.65 -5.36
N GLY A 148 9.74 2.73 -5.56
CA GLY A 148 8.76 2.79 -6.66
C GLY A 148 7.75 3.91 -6.41
N LYS A 149 7.15 4.51 -7.45
CA LYS A 149 6.23 5.64 -7.28
C LYS A 149 4.85 5.30 -7.78
N VAL A 150 3.86 5.54 -6.93
CA VAL A 150 2.45 5.44 -7.26
C VAL A 150 1.85 6.82 -7.09
N ALA A 151 1.14 7.30 -8.11
CA ALA A 151 0.44 8.57 -8.00
C ALA A 151 -0.88 8.59 -8.76
N PHE A 152 -1.85 9.27 -8.18
CA PHE A 152 -3.16 9.51 -8.74
C PHE A 152 -3.29 10.99 -9.09
N HIS A 153 -3.97 11.31 -10.18
CA HIS A 153 -4.34 12.68 -10.52
C HIS A 153 -5.71 12.67 -11.17
N ASN A 154 -6.34 13.83 -11.26
CA ASN A 154 -7.65 13.94 -11.90
C ASN A 154 -7.56 13.57 -13.39
N PHE A 155 -8.59 12.93 -13.91
CA PHE A 155 -8.59 12.40 -15.27
C PHE A 155 -9.13 13.44 -16.26
N PHE A 156 -8.59 13.41 -17.47
CA PHE A 156 -9.23 13.99 -18.64
C PHE A 156 -9.75 12.86 -19.52
N LEU A 157 -10.96 13.00 -20.05
CA LEU A 157 -11.42 12.12 -21.12
C LEU A 157 -10.80 12.62 -22.43
N ASP A 158 -10.25 11.69 -23.22
CA ASP A 158 -9.46 12.03 -24.39
C ASP A 158 -10.20 13.01 -25.32
N ARG A 159 -9.61 14.19 -25.49
CA ARG A 159 -10.17 15.31 -26.26
C ARG A 159 -10.00 15.13 -27.77
N SER A 160 -9.16 14.19 -28.21
CA SER A 160 -8.74 14.08 -29.61
C SER A 160 -9.86 13.57 -30.54
N HIS A 161 -10.77 12.74 -30.01
CA HIS A 161 -11.98 12.30 -30.73
C HIS A 161 -13.12 13.33 -30.59
N LEU A 162 -13.28 13.92 -29.40
CA LEU A 162 -14.32 14.89 -29.08
C LEU A 162 -14.16 16.22 -29.82
N ARG A 163 -12.94 16.75 -29.92
CA ARG A 163 -12.67 17.98 -30.69
C ARG A 163 -13.03 17.86 -32.16
N ARG A 164 -12.91 16.67 -32.75
CA ARG A 164 -13.24 16.42 -34.16
C ARG A 164 -14.75 16.27 -34.39
N LEU A 165 -15.48 15.76 -33.40
CA LEU A 165 -16.93 15.57 -33.50
C LEU A 165 -17.73 16.84 -33.19
N THR A 166 -17.17 17.78 -32.42
CA THR A 166 -17.91 18.94 -31.92
C THR A 166 -17.22 20.28 -32.23
N SER A 167 -16.24 20.32 -33.16
CA SER A 167 -15.56 21.57 -33.52
C SER A 167 -16.51 22.65 -34.00
N ASP A 168 -17.64 22.23 -34.59
CA ASP A 168 -18.56 23.11 -35.29
C ASP A 168 -19.77 23.51 -34.42
N ASP A 169 -19.95 22.88 -33.25
CA ASP A 169 -21.03 23.18 -32.30
C ASP A 169 -20.51 23.26 -30.85
N PRO A 170 -20.25 24.49 -30.34
CA PRO A 170 -19.82 24.73 -28.98
C PRO A 170 -20.82 24.32 -27.89
N ILE A 171 -22.13 24.23 -28.19
CA ILE A 171 -23.15 23.82 -27.22
C ILE A 171 -23.13 22.29 -27.10
N ALA A 172 -23.14 21.57 -28.23
CA ALA A 172 -22.99 20.13 -28.24
C ALA A 172 -21.68 19.69 -27.57
N SER A 173 -20.57 20.40 -27.81
CA SER A 173 -19.28 20.14 -27.17
C SER A 173 -19.36 20.22 -25.64
N ARG A 174 -20.06 21.23 -25.09
CA ARG A 174 -20.22 21.41 -23.65
C ARG A 174 -21.13 20.35 -23.02
N LEU A 175 -22.25 20.04 -23.68
CA LEU A 175 -23.18 19.00 -23.20
C LEU A 175 -22.49 17.62 -23.19
N GLN A 176 -21.73 17.31 -24.24
CA GLN A 176 -20.95 16.08 -24.31
C GLN A 176 -19.89 16.03 -23.22
N GLY A 177 -19.10 17.10 -23.05
CA GLY A 177 -18.09 17.17 -21.98
C GLY A 177 -18.68 17.00 -20.57
N PHE A 178 -19.89 17.49 -20.34
CA PHE A 178 -20.60 17.28 -19.07
C PHE A 178 -21.09 15.83 -18.91
N ALA A 179 -21.64 15.22 -19.96
CA ALA A 179 -22.05 13.82 -19.95
C ALA A 179 -20.85 12.88 -19.74
N ASP A 180 -19.74 13.16 -20.40
CA ASP A 180 -18.47 12.44 -20.29
C ASP A 180 -17.89 12.57 -18.88
N GLY A 181 -17.79 13.79 -18.35
CA GLY A 181 -17.32 14.02 -16.99
C GLY A 181 -18.16 13.28 -15.94
N ARG A 182 -19.49 13.29 -16.09
CA ARG A 182 -20.38 12.50 -15.21
C ARG A 182 -20.17 10.99 -15.34
N SER A 183 -19.96 10.50 -16.56
CA SER A 183 -19.74 9.08 -16.82
C SER A 183 -18.40 8.62 -16.24
N GLY A 184 -17.34 9.39 -16.43
CA GLY A 184 -16.02 9.14 -15.83
C GLY A 184 -16.07 9.17 -14.30
N ALA A 185 -16.76 10.15 -13.71
CA ALA A 185 -16.95 10.23 -12.27
C ALA A 185 -17.73 9.02 -11.71
N ALA A 186 -18.82 8.64 -12.37
CA ALA A 186 -19.62 7.48 -11.97
C ALA A 186 -18.80 6.17 -12.06
N MET A 187 -18.01 6.00 -13.12
CA MET A 187 -17.09 4.87 -13.28
C MET A 187 -16.06 4.83 -12.16
N LEU A 188 -15.43 5.95 -11.83
CA LEU A 188 -14.44 6.01 -10.75
C LEU A 188 -15.05 5.73 -9.37
N ILE A 189 -16.23 6.28 -9.08
CA ILE A 189 -16.95 6.02 -7.82
C ILE A 189 -17.30 4.54 -7.71
N LYS A 190 -17.82 3.94 -8.78
CA LYS A 190 -18.13 2.51 -8.83
C LYS A 190 -16.86 1.68 -8.63
N TYR A 191 -15.79 1.98 -9.37
CA TYR A 191 -14.52 1.27 -9.25
C TYR A 191 -13.95 1.35 -7.83
N ALA A 192 -13.97 2.53 -7.22
CA ALA A 192 -13.52 2.73 -5.84
C ALA A 192 -14.34 1.89 -4.85
N ALA A 193 -15.67 1.87 -5.00
CA ALA A 193 -16.55 1.05 -4.17
C ALA A 193 -16.27 -0.45 -4.35
N ASP A 194 -16.14 -0.91 -5.60
CA ASP A 194 -15.83 -2.31 -5.91
C ASP A 194 -14.47 -2.71 -5.29
N MET A 195 -13.47 -1.82 -5.33
CA MET A 195 -12.15 -1.98 -4.73
C MET A 195 -12.10 -1.81 -3.20
N GLY A 196 -13.22 -1.50 -2.55
CA GLY A 196 -13.28 -1.30 -1.10
C GLY A 196 -12.49 -0.07 -0.62
N LEU A 197 -12.37 0.94 -1.48
CA LEU A 197 -11.69 2.20 -1.18
C LEU A 197 -12.66 3.16 -0.48
N PRO A 198 -12.15 4.05 0.40
CA PRO A 198 -13.00 5.01 1.09
C PRO A 198 -13.65 5.97 0.08
N PRO A 199 -14.90 6.42 0.27
CA PRO A 199 -15.55 7.39 -0.63
C PRO A 199 -14.74 8.68 -0.83
N ALA A 200 -13.99 9.09 0.19
CA ALA A 200 -13.08 10.24 0.13
C ALA A 200 -11.98 10.08 -0.93
N PHE A 201 -11.59 8.86 -1.31
CA PHE A 201 -10.61 8.63 -2.38
C PHE A 201 -11.11 9.18 -3.71
N ALA A 202 -12.30 8.78 -4.15
CA ALA A 202 -12.87 9.24 -5.41
C ALA A 202 -13.12 10.77 -5.37
N ALA A 203 -13.63 11.29 -4.25
CA ALA A 203 -13.85 12.72 -4.07
C ALA A 203 -12.55 13.53 -4.18
N ASN A 204 -11.49 13.11 -3.49
CA ASN A 204 -10.19 13.78 -3.52
C ASN A 204 -9.56 13.73 -4.91
N LEU A 205 -9.72 12.61 -5.63
CA LEU A 205 -9.20 12.45 -6.98
C LEU A 205 -9.90 13.39 -7.97
N MET A 206 -11.22 13.52 -7.88
CA MET A 206 -12.01 14.42 -8.75
C MET A 206 -11.84 15.90 -8.41
N ALA A 207 -11.58 16.23 -7.14
CA ALA A 207 -11.42 17.62 -6.70
C ALA A 207 -10.04 18.20 -7.02
N ARG A 208 -9.06 17.36 -7.35
CA ARG A 208 -7.69 17.79 -7.63
C ARG A 208 -7.56 18.41 -9.03
N PRO A 209 -6.67 19.41 -9.23
CA PRO A 209 -6.30 19.86 -10.57
C PRO A 209 -5.73 18.71 -11.41
N VAL A 210 -5.94 18.73 -12.73
CA VAL A 210 -5.50 17.64 -13.62
C VAL A 210 -3.98 17.57 -13.77
N GLU A 211 -3.28 18.66 -13.49
CA GLU A 211 -1.82 18.78 -13.52
C GLU A 211 -1.15 18.31 -12.22
N GLU A 212 -1.94 18.12 -11.14
CA GLU A 212 -1.42 17.78 -9.83
C GLU A 212 -1.54 16.29 -9.53
N PHE A 213 -0.41 15.70 -9.13
CA PHE A 213 -0.35 14.32 -8.67
C PHE A 213 -0.40 14.22 -7.15
N GLN A 214 -1.27 13.34 -6.65
CA GLN A 214 -1.20 12.81 -5.30
C GLN A 214 -0.36 11.54 -5.30
N TYR A 215 0.86 11.65 -4.79
CA TYR A 215 1.73 10.51 -4.56
C TYR A 215 1.31 9.73 -3.32
N VAL A 216 1.51 8.42 -3.32
CA VAL A 216 1.37 7.57 -2.13
C VAL A 216 2.70 7.58 -1.37
N GLU A 217 2.81 8.41 -0.34
CA GLU A 217 4.07 8.64 0.38
C GLU A 217 4.00 8.23 1.84
N THR A 218 2.87 8.49 2.48
CA THR A 218 2.68 8.35 3.92
C THR A 218 2.06 7.02 4.28
N ILE A 219 2.30 6.57 5.51
CA ILE A 219 1.70 5.35 6.07
C ILE A 219 0.17 5.41 5.99
N GLY A 220 -0.42 6.57 6.28
CA GLY A 220 -1.84 6.80 6.16
C GLY A 220 -2.41 6.60 4.76
N GLU A 221 -1.68 7.00 3.72
CA GLU A 221 -2.08 6.79 2.33
C GLU A 221 -1.98 5.32 1.92
N PHE A 222 -0.92 4.62 2.35
CA PHE A 222 -0.82 3.17 2.18
C PHE A 222 -2.01 2.45 2.83
N LEU A 223 -2.34 2.79 4.08
CA LEU A 223 -3.47 2.22 4.79
C LEU A 223 -4.81 2.55 4.12
N ALA A 224 -5.03 3.80 3.72
CA ALA A 224 -6.28 4.24 3.09
C ALA A 224 -6.56 3.58 1.74
N LEU A 225 -5.50 3.25 0.99
CA LEU A 225 -5.58 2.58 -0.31
C LEU A 225 -5.42 1.05 -0.20
N ASN A 226 -5.36 0.53 1.02
CA ASN A 226 -5.04 -0.86 1.32
C ASN A 226 -3.71 -1.33 0.72
N LEU A 227 -2.80 -0.45 0.30
CA LEU A 227 -1.53 -0.82 -0.32
C LEU A 227 -0.54 -1.30 0.74
N CYS A 228 0.30 -2.28 0.39
CA CYS A 228 1.39 -2.72 1.25
C CYS A 228 2.76 -2.37 0.64
N PRO A 229 3.63 -1.66 1.38
CA PRO A 229 5.00 -1.42 0.95
C PRO A 229 5.89 -2.66 1.14
N ILE A 230 6.74 -2.97 0.17
CA ILE A 230 7.80 -3.99 0.25
C ILE A 230 9.10 -3.29 0.68
N GLY A 231 9.81 -3.88 1.63
CA GLY A 231 11.09 -3.35 2.13
C GLY A 231 10.93 -2.30 3.24
N LEU A 232 9.76 -2.22 3.87
CA LEU A 232 9.56 -1.42 5.06
C LEU A 232 10.15 -2.14 6.28
N GLU A 233 11.16 -1.53 6.91
CA GLU A 233 11.80 -2.05 8.12
C GLU A 233 10.92 -1.83 9.38
N ARG A 234 11.43 -2.17 10.57
CA ARG A 234 10.80 -1.70 11.81
C ARG A 234 11.18 -0.23 12.02
N PRO A 235 10.26 0.65 12.48
CA PRO A 235 10.62 2.03 12.78
C PRO A 235 11.67 2.05 13.90
N ARG A 236 12.69 2.89 13.74
CA ARG A 236 13.74 3.12 14.75
C ARG A 236 13.24 4.05 15.86
N LEU A 237 12.12 3.66 16.47
CA LEU A 237 11.46 4.37 17.57
C LEU A 237 11.45 3.47 18.82
N PRO A 238 11.45 4.05 20.04
CA PRO A 238 11.20 3.28 21.25
C PRO A 238 9.89 2.49 21.17
N LEU A 239 9.82 1.32 21.82
CA LEU A 239 8.60 0.50 21.82
C LEU A 239 7.38 1.24 22.37
N SER A 240 7.56 2.16 23.32
CA SER A 240 6.49 3.03 23.82
C SER A 240 5.90 3.93 22.73
N HIS A 241 6.72 4.49 21.86
CA HIS A 241 6.26 5.30 20.72
C HIS A 241 5.56 4.42 19.67
N GLN A 242 6.08 3.21 19.43
CA GLN A 242 5.40 2.24 18.56
C GLN A 242 4.04 1.83 19.13
N ALA A 243 3.90 1.67 20.44
CA ALA A 243 2.63 1.39 21.10
C ALA A 243 1.63 2.54 20.92
N ALA A 244 2.07 3.79 21.06
CA ALA A 244 1.25 4.96 20.76
C ALA A 244 0.75 4.95 19.31
N ASN A 245 1.63 4.65 18.35
CA ASN A 245 1.27 4.55 16.94
C ASN A 245 0.25 3.43 16.67
N VAL A 246 0.46 2.25 17.23
CA VAL A 246 -0.48 1.12 17.10
C VAL A 246 -1.84 1.51 17.65
N CYS A 247 -1.86 2.13 18.84
CA CYS A 247 -3.09 2.64 19.43
C CYS A 247 -3.80 3.61 18.49
N ASN A 248 -3.08 4.64 18.03
CA ASN A 248 -3.63 5.72 17.24
C ASN A 248 -4.21 5.24 15.90
N ASN A 249 -3.53 4.30 15.25
CA ASN A 249 -4.01 3.65 14.02
C ASN A 249 -5.21 2.72 14.27
N SER A 250 -5.38 2.20 15.49
CA SER A 250 -6.46 1.28 15.87
C SER A 250 -7.76 1.99 16.31
N LEU A 251 -7.65 3.24 16.76
CA LEU A 251 -8.79 4.09 17.15
C LEU A 251 -9.64 4.49 15.93
N ALA A 252 -10.90 4.86 16.11
CA ALA A 252 -11.74 5.36 15.01
C ALA A 252 -11.25 6.71 14.44
N HIS A 253 -10.82 7.60 15.34
CA HIS A 253 -10.33 8.93 15.03
C HIS A 253 -8.91 9.07 15.56
N PRO A 254 -7.90 9.31 14.70
CA PRO A 254 -6.55 9.55 15.19
C PRO A 254 -6.54 10.79 16.08
N VAL A 255 -5.85 10.69 17.22
CA VAL A 255 -5.59 11.80 18.11
C VAL A 255 -4.17 12.31 17.91
N PRO A 256 -3.89 13.60 18.15
CA PRO A 256 -2.53 14.12 18.11
C PRO A 256 -1.64 13.35 19.10
N LEU A 257 -0.44 12.94 18.66
CA LEU A 257 0.51 12.25 19.54
C LEU A 257 0.86 13.05 20.81
N SER A 258 0.78 14.39 20.75
CA SER A 258 0.99 15.27 21.90
C SER A 258 -0.05 15.10 23.02
N ALA A 259 -1.22 14.54 22.71
CA ALA A 259 -2.26 14.21 23.69
C ALA A 259 -2.12 12.79 24.25
N ILE A 260 -1.16 12.00 23.75
CA ILE A 260 -0.98 10.60 24.14
C ILE A 260 0.05 10.49 25.27
N ILE A 261 -0.31 9.71 26.29
CA ILE A 261 0.55 9.35 27.42
C ILE A 261 0.73 7.84 27.39
N VAL A 262 1.97 7.36 27.42
CA VAL A 262 2.28 5.93 27.36
C VAL A 262 2.95 5.50 28.66
N GLY A 263 2.33 4.53 29.35
CA GLY A 263 2.90 3.86 30.52
C GLY A 263 3.24 2.41 30.19
N GLN A 264 4.45 1.97 30.48
CA GLN A 264 4.78 0.55 30.40
C GLN A 264 4.21 -0.17 31.63
N ILE A 265 3.61 -1.33 31.41
CA ILE A 265 3.14 -2.22 32.48
C ILE A 265 4.27 -3.21 32.79
N GLU A 266 4.62 -3.34 34.06
CA GLU A 266 5.66 -4.25 34.51
C GLU A 266 5.33 -5.71 34.10
N PRO A 267 6.24 -6.45 33.42
CA PRO A 267 5.93 -7.77 32.86
C PRO A 267 5.30 -8.77 33.84
N PRO A 268 5.75 -8.91 35.10
CA PRO A 268 5.14 -9.83 36.06
C PRO A 268 3.70 -9.47 36.46
N ARG A 269 3.25 -8.26 36.13
CA ARG A 269 1.95 -7.72 36.55
C ARG A 269 0.95 -7.59 35.41
N VAL A 270 1.31 -7.85 34.16
CA VAL A 270 0.45 -7.59 33.00
C VAL A 270 -0.88 -8.35 33.10
N GLY A 271 -0.86 -9.67 33.30
CA GLY A 271 -2.09 -10.46 33.39
C GLY A 271 -3.02 -9.98 34.50
N ARG A 272 -2.48 -9.74 35.70
CA ARG A 272 -3.21 -9.18 36.83
C ARG A 272 -3.82 -7.81 36.50
N TYR A 273 -3.01 -6.91 35.95
CA TYR A 273 -3.45 -5.55 35.59
C TYR A 273 -4.62 -5.58 34.60
N MET A 274 -4.57 -6.45 33.59
CA MET A 274 -5.65 -6.59 32.61
C MET A 274 -6.92 -7.17 33.24
N LEU A 275 -6.80 -8.16 34.12
CA LEU A 275 -7.95 -8.74 34.83
C LEU A 275 -8.61 -7.71 35.78
N GLU A 276 -7.83 -6.85 36.44
CA GLU A 276 -8.35 -5.72 37.23
C GLU A 276 -9.18 -4.77 36.35
N ARG A 277 -8.73 -4.49 35.11
CA ARG A 277 -9.51 -3.67 34.16
C ARG A 277 -10.78 -4.35 33.64
N VAL A 278 -10.75 -5.66 33.44
CA VAL A 278 -11.98 -6.43 33.13
C VAL A 278 -12.98 -6.30 34.27
N GLN A 279 -12.52 -6.46 35.52
CA GLN A 279 -13.35 -6.30 36.71
C GLN A 279 -13.93 -4.87 36.80
N ASP A 280 -13.12 -3.84 36.58
CA ASP A 280 -13.58 -2.44 36.54
C ASP A 280 -14.69 -2.24 35.50
N GLY A 281 -14.53 -2.84 34.31
CA GLY A 281 -15.54 -2.82 33.25
C GLY A 281 -16.84 -3.53 33.65
N LEU A 282 -16.76 -4.71 34.25
CA LEU A 282 -17.93 -5.45 34.77
C LEU A 282 -18.68 -4.65 35.83
N ASN A 283 -17.94 -4.01 36.76
CA ASN A 283 -18.50 -3.16 37.80
C ASN A 283 -19.20 -1.93 37.20
N ALA A 284 -18.56 -1.25 36.25
CA ALA A 284 -19.16 -0.11 35.55
C ALA A 284 -20.43 -0.49 34.77
N ALA A 285 -20.46 -1.71 34.21
CA ALA A 285 -21.62 -2.27 33.52
C ALA A 285 -22.69 -2.83 34.48
N ARG A 286 -22.44 -2.86 35.79
CA ARG A 286 -23.30 -3.52 36.81
C ARG A 286 -23.60 -4.97 36.46
N ALA A 287 -22.64 -5.66 35.83
CA ALA A 287 -22.77 -7.06 35.48
C ALA A 287 -22.90 -7.92 36.74
N ARG A 288 -23.74 -8.96 36.67
CA ARG A 288 -23.95 -9.93 37.76
C ARG A 288 -23.59 -11.34 37.27
N GLY A 289 -23.14 -12.19 38.17
CA GLY A 289 -22.94 -13.62 37.91
C GLY A 289 -21.59 -14.14 38.40
N LYS A 290 -21.42 -15.46 38.27
CA LYS A 290 -20.27 -16.19 38.84
C LYS A 290 -18.91 -15.60 38.49
N LEU A 291 -18.73 -15.12 37.26
CA LEU A 291 -17.47 -14.51 36.84
C LEU A 291 -17.18 -13.19 37.56
N ALA A 292 -18.19 -12.31 37.64
CA ALA A 292 -18.06 -11.05 38.37
C ALA A 292 -17.76 -11.31 39.86
N ASP A 293 -18.42 -12.31 40.45
CA ASP A 293 -18.19 -12.73 41.84
C ASP A 293 -16.79 -13.35 42.04
N GLN A 294 -16.32 -14.17 41.10
CA GLN A 294 -14.97 -14.77 41.13
C GLN A 294 -13.88 -13.71 41.06
N LEU A 295 -14.01 -12.72 40.17
CA LEU A 295 -13.09 -11.59 40.09
C LEU A 295 -13.20 -10.69 41.33
N ALA A 296 -14.41 -10.45 41.84
CA ALA A 296 -14.65 -9.66 43.05
C ALA A 296 -14.03 -10.23 44.32
N THR A 297 -13.91 -11.55 44.43
CA THR A 297 -13.34 -12.19 45.64
C THR A 297 -11.81 -12.20 45.65
N TRP A 298 -11.12 -11.76 44.58
CA TRP A 298 -9.65 -11.73 44.44
C TRP A 298 -8.93 -13.05 44.73
N SER A 299 -9.68 -14.13 44.88
CA SER A 299 -9.18 -15.43 45.32
C SER A 299 -8.32 -16.10 44.24
N VAL A 300 -8.62 -15.82 42.96
CA VAL A 300 -7.88 -16.30 41.78
C VAL A 300 -6.70 -15.39 41.40
N MET A 301 -6.52 -14.25 42.07
CA MET A 301 -5.44 -13.28 41.80
C MET A 301 -4.24 -13.45 42.76
N ARG A 302 -4.15 -14.59 43.45
CA ARG A 302 -3.17 -14.84 44.51
C ARG A 302 -1.86 -15.39 44.00
N SER A 303 -1.91 -16.30 43.03
CA SER A 303 -0.73 -16.88 42.40
C SER A 303 -0.62 -16.49 40.93
N ARG A 304 0.60 -16.51 40.42
CA ARG A 304 0.87 -16.18 39.02
C ARG A 304 0.20 -17.18 38.06
N ASP A 305 0.26 -18.47 38.37
CA ASP A 305 -0.27 -19.53 37.51
C ASP A 305 -1.81 -19.46 37.41
N GLU A 306 -2.50 -19.11 38.51
CA GLU A 306 -3.94 -18.89 38.50
C GLU A 306 -4.33 -17.66 37.67
N ILE A 307 -3.54 -16.59 37.74
CA ILE A 307 -3.72 -15.38 36.91
C ILE A 307 -3.57 -15.72 35.43
N GLU A 308 -2.49 -16.42 35.06
CA GLU A 308 -2.23 -16.80 33.67
C GLU A 308 -3.34 -17.72 33.13
N LYS A 309 -3.74 -18.74 33.91
CA LYS A 309 -4.83 -19.63 33.53
C LYS A 309 -6.16 -18.90 33.36
N LEU A 310 -6.54 -18.03 34.31
CA LEU A 310 -7.79 -17.27 34.21
C LEU A 310 -7.76 -16.31 33.01
N TYR A 311 -6.61 -15.71 32.73
CA TYR A 311 -6.44 -14.84 31.56
C TYR A 311 -6.71 -15.59 30.26
N ASP A 312 -6.11 -16.77 30.11
CA ASP A 312 -6.28 -17.62 28.93
C ASP A 312 -7.72 -18.14 28.81
N ASP A 313 -8.33 -18.58 29.91
CA ASP A 313 -9.72 -19.05 29.95
C ASP A 313 -10.70 -17.94 29.52
N LEU A 314 -10.49 -16.70 29.96
CA LEU A 314 -11.33 -15.57 29.57
C LEU A 314 -11.15 -15.17 28.11
N ARG A 315 -9.91 -15.19 27.61
CA ARG A 315 -9.63 -14.96 26.19
C ARG A 315 -10.27 -16.03 25.32
N ALA A 316 -10.17 -17.31 25.72
CA ALA A 316 -10.84 -18.42 25.03
C ALA A 316 -12.37 -18.30 25.08
N ALA A 317 -12.93 -17.72 26.14
CA ALA A 317 -14.35 -17.40 26.27
C ALA A 317 -14.79 -16.16 25.47
N GLY A 318 -13.90 -15.51 24.73
CA GLY A 318 -14.21 -14.37 23.86
C GLY A 318 -14.15 -13.00 24.54
N VAL A 319 -13.58 -12.89 25.75
CA VAL A 319 -13.26 -11.59 26.33
C VAL A 319 -12.12 -10.96 25.51
N ALA A 320 -12.27 -9.69 25.15
CA ALA A 320 -11.29 -8.94 24.34
C ALA A 320 -10.01 -8.63 25.14
N LEU A 321 -9.21 -9.67 25.40
CA LEU A 321 -7.90 -9.58 26.05
C LEU A 321 -6.78 -9.77 25.01
N PRO A 322 -5.74 -8.91 25.03
CA PRO A 322 -4.64 -9.01 24.07
C PRO A 322 -3.81 -10.28 24.33
N GLU A 323 -3.14 -10.80 23.32
CA GLU A 323 -2.09 -11.80 23.57
C GLU A 323 -0.88 -11.06 24.14
N ILE A 324 -0.29 -11.58 25.21
CA ILE A 324 0.90 -10.97 25.79
C ILE A 324 2.11 -11.51 25.02
N VAL A 325 2.50 -10.80 23.96
CA VAL A 325 3.61 -11.20 23.07
C VAL A 325 4.94 -10.54 23.42
N GLY A 326 4.96 -9.65 24.42
CA GLY A 326 6.16 -8.97 24.89
C GLY A 326 5.84 -7.79 25.82
N PRO A 327 6.69 -6.74 25.85
CA PRO A 327 6.41 -5.52 26.60
C PRO A 327 5.02 -4.98 26.29
N THR A 328 4.27 -4.67 27.36
CA THR A 328 2.88 -4.26 27.27
C THR A 328 2.73 -2.84 27.80
N PHE A 329 1.98 -2.02 27.07
CA PHE A 329 1.84 -0.60 27.31
C PHE A 329 0.37 -0.24 27.48
N GLU A 330 0.09 0.60 28.47
CA GLU A 330 -1.15 1.36 28.55
C GLU A 330 -0.96 2.67 27.81
N VAL A 331 -1.85 2.94 26.86
CA VAL A 331 -1.87 4.19 26.11
C VAL A 331 -3.11 4.96 26.52
N ALA A 332 -2.90 6.09 27.18
CA ALA A 332 -3.95 7.00 27.62
C ALA A 332 -3.97 8.26 26.74
N VAL A 333 -5.14 8.86 26.60
CA VAL A 333 -5.34 10.10 25.85
C VAL A 333 -5.85 11.17 26.80
N ASN A 334 -5.29 12.38 26.68
CA ASN A 334 -5.78 13.57 27.37
C ASN A 334 -6.79 14.31 26.47
N GLU A 335 -8.07 14.16 26.78
CA GLU A 335 -9.16 14.87 26.09
C GLU A 335 -9.72 15.95 27.01
N ALA A 336 -9.49 17.22 26.64
CA ALA A 336 -9.97 18.38 27.40
C ALA A 336 -9.59 18.36 28.90
N GLY A 337 -8.36 17.94 29.21
CA GLY A 337 -7.84 17.87 30.58
C GLY A 337 -8.21 16.58 31.33
N ARG A 338 -8.92 15.64 30.69
CA ARG A 338 -9.25 14.34 31.28
C ARG A 338 -8.41 13.25 30.63
N ILE A 339 -7.57 12.61 31.44
CA ILE A 339 -6.76 11.47 31.02
C ILE A 339 -7.61 10.20 31.13
N ARG A 340 -7.71 9.45 30.05
CA ARG A 340 -8.40 8.16 30.01
C ARG A 340 -7.55 7.15 29.25
N ALA A 341 -7.48 5.93 29.76
CA ALA A 341 -6.94 4.82 28.98
C ALA A 341 -7.75 4.69 27.69
N ALA A 342 -7.04 4.64 26.56
CA ALA A 342 -7.64 4.50 25.24
C ALA A 342 -7.41 3.10 24.69
N CYS A 343 -6.23 2.52 24.90
CA CYS A 343 -5.93 1.16 24.50
C CYS A 343 -4.78 0.54 25.31
N TYR A 344 -4.63 -0.77 25.14
CA TYR A 344 -3.53 -1.55 25.67
C TYR A 344 -2.85 -2.30 24.53
N VAL A 345 -1.53 -2.19 24.43
CA VAL A 345 -0.76 -2.73 23.32
C VAL A 345 0.35 -3.63 23.83
N SER A 346 0.41 -4.88 23.37
CA SER A 346 1.53 -5.80 23.62
C SER A 346 2.34 -5.97 22.34
N LEU A 347 3.64 -5.71 22.39
CA LEU A 347 4.53 -5.69 21.22
C LEU A 347 5.60 -6.76 21.33
N SER A 348 5.84 -7.54 20.28
CA SER A 348 7.05 -8.35 20.18
C SER A 348 8.28 -7.46 19.93
N PRO A 349 9.38 -7.59 20.70
CA PRO A 349 10.64 -6.92 20.39
C PRO A 349 11.35 -7.47 19.15
N ALA A 350 11.12 -8.75 18.84
CA ALA A 350 11.83 -9.46 17.76
C ALA A 350 11.11 -9.40 16.42
N ASP A 351 9.77 -9.38 16.43
CA ASP A 351 8.95 -9.47 15.23
C ASP A 351 8.04 -8.23 15.10
N PRO A 352 8.22 -7.38 14.08
CA PRO A 352 7.41 -6.17 13.88
C PRO A 352 5.96 -6.45 13.46
N ASP A 353 5.63 -7.65 12.97
CA ASP A 353 4.25 -7.99 12.59
C ASP A 353 3.49 -8.67 13.73
N ARG A 354 4.18 -9.08 14.81
CA ARG A 354 3.58 -9.70 16.00
C ARG A 354 3.36 -8.67 17.11
N TYR A 355 2.12 -8.21 17.20
CA TYR A 355 1.62 -7.39 18.30
C TYR A 355 0.11 -7.57 18.45
N GLU A 356 -0.41 -7.23 19.62
CA GLU A 356 -1.83 -7.24 19.92
C GLU A 356 -2.27 -5.90 20.53
N VAL A 357 -3.51 -5.52 20.25
CA VAL A 357 -4.12 -4.28 20.72
C VAL A 357 -5.57 -4.50 21.09
N VAL A 358 -5.96 -3.98 22.25
CA VAL A 358 -7.36 -3.90 22.69
C VAL A 358 -7.69 -2.47 23.08
N LEU A 359 -8.91 -2.03 22.81
CA LEU A 359 -9.37 -0.68 23.14
C LEU A 359 -10.07 -0.69 24.49
N GLN A 360 -9.93 0.41 25.22
CA GLN A 360 -10.73 0.67 26.42
C GLN A 360 -12.06 1.30 26.00
N GLY A 361 -13.16 0.56 26.20
CA GLY A 361 -14.52 1.04 26.00
C GLY A 361 -15.23 1.40 27.30
N PRO A 362 -16.47 1.93 27.21
CA PRO A 362 -17.29 2.29 28.37
C PRO A 362 -17.76 1.08 29.20
N ARG A 363 -17.68 -0.15 28.63
CA ARG A 363 -18.08 -1.40 29.28
C ARG A 363 -16.89 -2.35 29.52
N GLY A 364 -15.66 -1.82 29.53
CA GLY A 364 -14.43 -2.60 29.58
C GLY A 364 -13.77 -2.73 28.21
N PHE A 365 -13.00 -3.79 27.99
CA PHE A 365 -12.26 -3.98 26.75
C PHE A 365 -13.15 -4.24 25.53
N ALA A 366 -12.69 -3.73 24.39
CA ALA A 366 -13.30 -3.93 23.09
C ALA A 366 -12.21 -4.20 22.04
N GLU A 367 -12.60 -4.85 20.94
CA GLU A 367 -11.72 -4.99 19.79
C GLU A 367 -11.35 -3.64 19.19
N ALA A 368 -10.21 -3.58 18.51
CA ALA A 368 -9.80 -2.44 17.71
C ALA A 368 -10.86 -2.10 16.65
N VAL A 369 -11.22 -0.81 16.56
CA VAL A 369 -12.13 -0.30 15.53
C VAL A 369 -11.51 -0.49 14.15
N ARG A 370 -10.22 -0.17 14.02
CA ARG A 370 -9.44 -0.40 12.81
C ARG A 370 -8.48 -1.56 13.06
N LYS A 371 -8.66 -2.66 12.32
CA LYS A 371 -7.76 -3.81 12.39
C LYS A 371 -6.56 -3.57 11.48
N PRO A 372 -5.35 -3.96 11.91
CA PRO A 372 -4.18 -3.85 11.06
C PRO A 372 -4.30 -4.77 9.84
N PRO A 373 -3.89 -4.34 8.64
CA PRO A 373 -3.92 -5.19 7.46
C PRO A 373 -3.04 -6.42 7.69
N ALA A 374 -3.58 -7.61 7.39
CA ALA A 374 -2.92 -8.87 7.74
C ALA A 374 -1.49 -9.01 7.16
N ASN A 375 -1.26 -8.57 5.93
CA ASN A 375 0.03 -8.61 5.24
C ASN A 375 0.91 -7.37 5.47
N ALA A 376 0.43 -6.37 6.22
CA ALA A 376 1.12 -5.11 6.43
C ALA A 376 0.96 -4.61 7.87
N ARG A 377 0.91 -5.54 8.85
CA ARG A 377 0.65 -5.21 10.26
C ARG A 377 1.64 -4.19 10.79
N ARG A 378 2.92 -4.31 10.40
CA ARG A 378 3.98 -3.35 10.75
C ARG A 378 3.68 -1.89 10.38
N LEU A 379 2.78 -1.59 9.44
CA LEU A 379 2.38 -0.20 9.13
C LEU A 379 1.86 0.53 10.36
N PHE A 380 1.16 -0.17 11.26
CA PHE A 380 0.62 0.44 12.48
C PHE A 380 1.70 0.81 13.50
N LEU A 381 2.94 0.32 13.35
CA LEU A 381 4.05 0.74 14.22
C LEU A 381 4.53 2.17 13.90
N TYR A 382 4.14 2.72 12.76
CA TYR A 382 4.51 4.05 12.32
C TYR A 382 3.41 5.07 12.61
N ASP A 383 3.82 6.33 12.77
CA ASP A 383 2.87 7.43 12.78
C ASP A 383 2.15 7.51 11.40
N HIS A 384 0.88 7.88 11.43
CA HIS A 384 0.05 7.93 10.22
C HIS A 384 0.60 8.91 9.17
N GLN A 385 1.29 9.96 9.59
CA GLN A 385 1.92 10.96 8.72
C GLN A 385 3.38 10.63 8.40
N ALA A 386 3.94 9.55 8.96
CA ALA A 386 5.30 9.14 8.64
C ALA A 386 5.44 8.82 7.15
N VAL A 387 6.49 9.34 6.54
CA VAL A 387 6.78 9.12 5.12
C VAL A 387 7.48 7.76 4.96
N ALA A 388 6.78 6.81 4.35
CA ALA A 388 7.30 5.48 4.01
C ALA A 388 7.99 5.47 2.64
N ASN A 389 7.56 6.33 1.72
CA ASN A 389 8.05 6.33 0.35
C ASN A 389 8.06 7.76 -0.23
N ARG A 390 9.14 8.51 0.02
CA ARG A 390 9.27 9.91 -0.44
C ARG A 390 9.04 10.04 -1.95
N ARG A 391 8.31 11.05 -2.40
CA ARG A 391 8.18 11.42 -3.82
C ARG A 391 9.55 11.71 -4.46
N PRO A 392 9.67 11.66 -5.80
CA PRO A 392 10.87 12.08 -6.49
C PRO A 392 11.21 13.53 -6.10
N SER A 393 12.48 13.82 -5.81
CA SER A 393 12.92 15.19 -5.57
C SER A 393 12.77 15.99 -6.86
N SER A 394 12.18 17.19 -6.80
CA SER A 394 12.15 18.14 -7.91
C SER A 394 13.56 18.59 -8.35
N ASP A 395 14.57 18.36 -7.53
CA ASP A 395 16.01 18.54 -7.85
C ASP A 395 16.56 17.49 -8.84
N GLY A 396 15.76 16.49 -9.24
CA GLY A 396 16.17 15.39 -10.11
C GLY A 396 16.17 15.68 -11.61
N ARG A 397 16.47 16.90 -12.06
CA ARG A 397 16.87 17.13 -13.48
C ARG A 397 18.24 16.54 -13.81
N GLU A 398 18.95 16.03 -12.81
CA GLU A 398 20.28 15.48 -12.96
C GLU A 398 20.20 13.94 -12.83
N ARG A 399 20.26 13.26 -13.99
CA ARG A 399 20.47 11.80 -14.25
C ARG A 399 19.56 11.17 -15.32
N VAL A 400 18.87 11.96 -16.13
CA VAL A 400 18.35 11.52 -17.45
C VAL A 400 18.70 12.56 -18.52
N ALA A 401 19.99 12.85 -18.62
CA ALA A 401 20.72 13.61 -19.66
C ALA A 401 22.17 13.62 -19.12
N VAL A 402 23.24 13.16 -19.75
CA VAL A 402 23.61 12.93 -21.15
C VAL A 402 24.69 11.84 -21.11
N ASP A 403 24.45 10.69 -21.73
CA ASP A 403 25.53 9.79 -22.19
C ASP A 403 25.48 9.81 -23.72
N VAL A 404 25.81 10.97 -24.28
CA VAL A 404 26.06 11.16 -25.71
C VAL A 404 27.27 12.08 -25.85
N GLU A 405 28.34 11.47 -26.34
CA GLU A 405 29.50 12.08 -26.98
C GLU A 405 30.49 12.89 -26.12
N ASP A 406 31.43 12.17 -25.50
CA ASP A 406 32.84 12.62 -25.52
C ASP A 406 33.62 11.75 -26.50
N ARG A 407 33.56 12.11 -27.78
CA ARG A 407 34.53 11.70 -28.79
C ARG A 407 35.22 12.94 -29.36
N GLN A 408 36.35 13.25 -28.72
CA GLN A 408 37.60 13.70 -29.34
C GLN A 408 37.49 14.42 -30.69
N THR A 409 37.73 15.72 -30.69
CA THR A 409 38.45 16.41 -31.79
C THR A 409 39.38 17.50 -31.23
N PRO A 410 40.50 17.80 -31.91
CA PRO A 410 41.69 18.39 -31.27
C PRO A 410 41.68 19.92 -31.23
N ARG A 411 42.42 20.44 -30.25
CA ARG A 411 42.72 21.87 -30.06
C ARG A 411 43.46 22.48 -31.26
N LEU A 412 42.88 23.51 -31.84
CA LEU A 412 43.53 24.60 -32.57
C LEU A 412 43.08 25.87 -31.83
N GLY A 413 43.93 26.69 -31.23
CA GLY A 413 45.03 27.42 -31.86
C GLY A 413 44.82 28.88 -31.45
N SER A 414 45.60 29.33 -30.47
CA SER A 414 45.66 30.68 -29.92
C SER A 414 45.77 31.77 -30.99
N ARG A 415 44.90 32.78 -30.95
CA ARG A 415 45.16 34.10 -31.53
C ARG A 415 44.71 35.21 -30.59
N GLN A 416 45.70 35.94 -30.10
CA GLN A 416 45.59 37.22 -29.42
C GLN A 416 44.92 38.26 -30.33
N LEU A 417 43.99 39.03 -29.76
CA LEU A 417 43.47 40.28 -30.33
C LEU A 417 44.43 41.42 -29.96
N PRO A 418 44.77 42.34 -30.87
CA PRO A 418 45.43 43.59 -30.52
C PRO A 418 44.42 44.71 -30.25
N GLU A 419 44.74 45.53 -29.25
CA GLU A 419 44.16 46.86 -29.00
C GLU A 419 44.34 47.78 -30.21
N ARG A 420 43.35 48.66 -30.44
CA ARG A 420 43.61 50.03 -30.93
C ARG A 420 42.42 50.96 -30.69
N ASP A 421 42.76 52.08 -30.06
CA ASP A 421 41.99 53.31 -29.83
C ASP A 421 41.40 53.94 -31.10
N ALA A 422 40.28 54.69 -30.95
CA ALA A 422 40.24 56.16 -31.11
C ALA A 422 38.82 56.71 -31.45
N LEU A 423 38.27 57.50 -30.51
CA LEU A 423 37.82 58.90 -30.64
C LEU A 423 37.01 59.39 -31.87
N ARG A 424 35.81 59.96 -31.60
CA ARG A 424 35.37 61.39 -31.79
C ARG A 424 33.85 61.50 -32.02
N PRO A 425 33.22 62.67 -31.85
CA PRO A 425 33.66 63.91 -31.19
C PRO A 425 32.96 64.20 -29.86
#